data_AF-A0A1I0QJG2-F1
#
_entry.id   AF-A0A1I0QJG2-F1
#
_cell.length_a   1.000
_cell.length_b   1.000
_cell.length_c   1.000
_cell.angle_alpha   90.00
_cell.angle_beta   90.00
_cell.angle_gamma   90.00
#
_symmetry.space_group_name_H-M   'P 1'
#
loop_
_entity.id
_entity.type
_entity.pdbx_description
1 polymer ?
#
loop_
_entity_poly.entity_id
_entity_poly.type
_entity_poly.pdbx_seq_one_letter_code
_entity_poly.pdbx_strand_id
1 'polypeptide(L)'
;MQNKQDYALLSLEQLKKAEKKIYRQAITAAVIIGFLFGIIIFGLLKNGFGFLYVFIPAILIVMVYKQSKTLHSKLADIREEMNYKQATNKSNQ
;
A
#
# COMPACT_ATOMS: atom_id res chain seq x y z
N MET A 1 -5.47 -15.00 -3.04
CA MET A 1 -4.50 -14.27 -2.21
C MET A 1 -3.12 -14.77 -2.65
N GLN A 2 -2.20 -13.91 -3.08
CA GLN A 2 -0.83 -14.36 -3.40
C GLN A 2 -0.11 -14.69 -2.09
N ASN A 3 0.47 -15.89 -2.02
CA ASN A 3 1.11 -16.44 -0.83
C ASN A 3 2.62 -16.20 -0.89
N LYS A 4 3.33 -16.25 0.25
CA LYS A 4 4.79 -16.09 0.35
C LYS A 4 5.53 -17.01 -0.64
N GLN A 5 4.98 -18.19 -0.90
CA GLN A 5 5.51 -19.16 -1.86
C GLN A 5 5.45 -18.69 -3.32
N ASP A 6 4.51 -17.83 -3.70
CA ASP A 6 4.45 -17.27 -5.06
C ASP A 6 5.63 -16.32 -5.33
N TYR A 7 6.10 -15.61 -4.30
CA TYR A 7 7.26 -14.71 -4.42
C TYR A 7 8.59 -15.47 -4.50
N ALA A 8 8.68 -16.65 -3.87
CA ALA A 8 9.87 -17.49 -3.92
C ALA A 8 10.19 -17.98 -5.35
N LEU A 9 9.17 -18.12 -6.19
CA LEU A 9 9.28 -18.54 -7.59
C LEU A 9 9.69 -17.41 -8.55
N LEU A 10 9.67 -16.15 -8.11
CA LEU A 10 9.98 -14.99 -8.95
C LEU A 10 11.50 -14.78 -9.09
N SER A 11 11.92 -14.24 -10.24
CA SER A 11 13.30 -13.75 -10.41
C SER A 11 13.52 -12.41 -9.71
N LEU A 12 14.78 -12.06 -9.39
CA LEU A 12 15.11 -10.79 -8.74
C LEU A 12 14.52 -9.55 -9.45
N GLU A 13 14.49 -9.55 -10.78
CA GLU A 13 13.87 -8.46 -11.55
C GLU A 13 12.35 -8.40 -11.36
N GLN A 14 11.69 -9.56 -11.34
CA GLN A 14 10.25 -9.67 -11.11
C GLN A 14 9.88 -9.23 -9.68
N LEU A 15 10.68 -9.59 -8.69
CA LEU A 15 10.50 -9.11 -7.31
C LEU A 15 10.65 -7.57 -7.22
N LYS A 16 11.68 -6.98 -7.85
CA LYS A 16 11.84 -5.51 -7.91
C LYS A 16 10.66 -4.81 -8.57
N LYS A 17 10.12 -5.39 -9.66
CA LYS A 17 8.95 -4.86 -10.36
C LYS A 17 7.70 -4.94 -9.48
N ALA A 18 7.52 -6.04 -8.75
CA ALA A 18 6.43 -6.21 -7.81
C ALA A 18 6.52 -5.22 -6.64
N GLU A 19 7.70 -5.03 -6.04
CA GLU A 19 7.94 -4.03 -5.00
C GLU A 19 7.54 -2.63 -5.47
N LYS A 20 8.06 -2.19 -6.63
CA LYS A 20 7.76 -0.86 -7.19
C LYS A 20 6.25 -0.66 -7.43
N LYS A 21 5.55 -1.71 -7.87
CA LYS A 21 4.10 -1.67 -8.08
C LYS A 21 3.34 -1.50 -6.76
N ILE A 22 3.71 -2.23 -5.71
CA ILE A 22 3.04 -2.14 -4.41
C ILE A 22 3.38 -0.81 -3.73
N TYR A 23 4.63 -0.35 -3.82
CA TYR A 23 5.05 0.95 -3.30
C TYR A 23 4.27 2.10 -3.94
N ARG A 24 4.08 2.07 -5.27
CA ARG A 24 3.24 3.06 -5.96
C ARG A 24 1.80 3.04 -5.47
N GLN A 25 1.21 1.86 -5.28
CA GLN A 25 -0.14 1.73 -4.74
C GLN A 25 -0.24 2.30 -3.31
N ALA A 26 0.77 2.07 -2.46
CA ALA A 26 0.82 2.64 -1.11
C ALA A 26 0.85 4.17 -1.13
N ILE A 27 1.66 4.77 -2.02
CA ILE A 27 1.68 6.23 -2.23
C ILE A 27 0.31 6.72 -2.71
N THR A 28 -0.27 6.07 -3.71
CA THR A 28 -1.59 6.45 -4.23
C THR A 28 -2.66 6.38 -3.13
N ALA A 29 -2.64 5.34 -2.29
CA ALA A 29 -3.54 5.23 -1.14
C ALA A 29 -3.36 6.38 -0.14
N ALA A 30 -2.12 6.75 0.17
CA ALA A 30 -1.82 7.88 1.05
C ALA A 30 -2.33 9.22 0.49
N VAL A 31 -2.15 9.44 -0.82
CA VAL A 31 -2.67 10.63 -1.52
C VAL A 31 -4.21 10.67 -1.46
N ILE A 32 -4.88 9.55 -1.71
CA ILE A 32 -6.34 9.45 -1.62
C ILE A 32 -6.82 9.76 -0.20
N ILE A 33 -6.18 9.18 0.82
CA ILE A 33 -6.52 9.45 2.22
C ILE A 33 -6.34 10.94 2.54
N GLY A 34 -5.23 11.57 2.14
CA GLY A 34 -5.00 13.00 2.34
C GLY A 34 -6.06 13.88 1.65
N PHE A 35 -6.45 13.53 0.43
CA PHE A 35 -7.53 14.20 -0.29
C PHE A 35 -8.88 14.09 0.44
N LEU A 36 -9.23 12.89 0.95
CA LEU A 36 -10.45 12.67 1.72
C LEU A 36 -10.47 13.48 3.02
N PHE A 37 -9.32 13.59 3.71
CA PHE A 37 -9.19 14.49 4.85
C PHE A 37 -9.43 15.95 4.48
N GLY A 38 -8.92 16.39 3.32
CA GLY A 38 -9.19 17.72 2.78
C GLY A 38 -10.69 17.99 2.59
N ILE A 39 -11.43 17.02 2.06
CA ILE A 39 -12.89 17.11 1.91
C ILE A 39 -13.58 17.26 3.26
N ILE A 40 -13.16 16.47 4.26
CA ILE A 40 -13.74 16.56 5.62
C ILE A 40 -13.53 17.96 6.19
N ILE A 41 -12.30 18.47 6.17
CA ILE A 41 -11.98 19.80 6.71
C ILE A 41 -12.75 20.88 5.95
N PHE A 42 -12.77 20.84 4.61
CA PHE A 42 -13.50 21.81 3.80
C PHE A 42 -15.01 21.78 4.09
N GLY A 43 -15.60 20.59 4.16
CA GLY A 43 -17.02 20.41 4.46
C GLY A 43 -17.40 20.94 5.84
N LEU A 44 -16.57 20.67 6.86
CA LEU A 44 -16.76 21.19 8.21
C LEU A 44 -16.75 22.73 8.23
N LEU A 45 -15.82 23.36 7.50
CA LEU A 45 -15.69 24.82 7.46
C LEU A 45 -16.81 25.51 6.68
N LYS A 46 -17.29 24.92 5.58
CA LYS A 46 -18.27 25.54 4.67
C LYS A 46 -19.72 25.19 4.95
N ASN A 47 -19.98 23.95 5.35
CA ASN A 47 -21.32 23.38 5.46
C ASN A 47 -21.63 22.88 6.88
N GLY A 48 -20.68 22.97 7.82
CA GLY A 48 -20.81 22.42 9.16
C GLY A 48 -20.69 20.90 9.20
N PHE A 49 -21.21 20.28 10.26
CA PHE A 49 -21.14 18.83 10.44
C PHE A 49 -22.19 18.13 9.57
N GLY A 50 -21.77 17.58 8.43
CA GLY A 50 -22.67 16.93 7.45
C GLY A 50 -22.30 15.48 7.15
N PHE A 51 -23.33 14.62 7.05
CA PHE A 51 -23.16 13.19 6.72
C PHE A 51 -22.36 12.98 5.42
N LEU A 52 -22.64 13.77 4.39
CA LEU A 52 -22.02 13.64 3.07
C LEU A 52 -20.51 13.93 3.09
N TYR A 53 -20.07 14.91 3.87
CA TYR A 53 -18.69 15.40 3.88
C TYR A 53 -17.83 14.80 4.98
N VAL A 54 -18.45 14.18 6.00
CA VAL A 54 -17.74 13.55 7.13
C VAL A 54 -17.83 12.02 7.06
N PHE A 55 -19.04 11.46 6.99
CA PHE A 55 -19.21 10.00 7.08
C PHE A 55 -18.76 9.27 5.81
N ILE A 56 -19.13 9.76 4.62
CA ILE A 56 -18.72 9.10 3.37
C ILE A 56 -17.19 9.09 3.23
N PRO A 57 -16.48 10.22 3.39
CA PRO A 57 -15.01 10.20 3.30
C PRO A 57 -14.37 9.37 4.41
N ALA A 58 -14.91 9.37 5.64
CA ALA A 58 -14.40 8.55 6.72
C ALA A 58 -14.49 7.04 6.42
N ILE A 59 -15.62 6.57 5.88
CA ILE A 59 -15.79 5.16 5.48
C ILE A 59 -14.77 4.79 4.39
N LEU A 60 -14.60 5.67 3.39
CA LEU A 60 -13.62 5.46 2.31
C LEU A 60 -12.18 5.41 2.84
N ILE A 61 -11.81 6.28 3.80
CA ILE A 61 -10.50 6.25 4.46
C ILE A 61 -10.27 4.89 5.12
N VAL A 62 -11.24 4.37 5.87
CA VAL A 62 -11.11 3.06 6.54
C VAL A 62 -10.93 1.94 5.53
N MET A 63 -11.67 1.95 4.43
CA MET A 63 -11.56 0.96 3.36
C MET A 63 -10.17 0.98 2.69
N VAL A 64 -9.72 2.17 2.30
CA VAL A 64 -8.39 2.37 1.67
C VAL A 64 -7.27 2.01 2.65
N TYR A 65 -7.40 2.37 3.93
CA TYR A 65 -6.42 2.05 4.96
C TYR A 65 -6.28 0.53 5.18
N LYS A 66 -7.40 -0.20 5.27
CA LYS A 66 -7.37 -1.68 5.38
C LYS A 66 -6.66 -2.32 4.18
N GLN A 67 -6.90 -1.80 2.98
CA GLN A 67 -6.27 -2.31 1.77
C GLN A 67 -4.76 -1.97 1.75
N SER A 68 -4.39 -0.76 2.16
CA SER A 68 -2.99 -0.33 2.30
C SER A 68 -2.20 -1.19 3.30
N LYS A 69 -2.80 -1.53 4.45
CA LYS A 69 -2.17 -2.42 5.45
C LYS A 69 -1.81 -3.78 4.85
N THR A 70 -2.69 -4.33 4.01
CA THR A 70 -2.42 -5.59 3.29
C THR A 70 -1.27 -5.44 2.30
N LEU A 71 -1.18 -4.30 1.60
CA LEU A 71 -0.07 -4.00 0.69
C LEU A 71 1.27 -3.90 1.44
N HIS A 72 1.30 -3.27 2.62
CA HIS A 72 2.50 -3.18 3.45
C HIS A 72 3.02 -4.55 3.89
N SER A 73 2.13 -5.47 4.27
CA SER A 73 2.51 -6.84 4.62
C SER A 73 3.19 -7.55 3.44
N LYS A 74 2.60 -7.48 2.24
CA LYS A 74 3.17 -8.08 1.03
C LYS A 74 4.52 -7.47 0.66
N LEU A 75 4.69 -6.17 0.90
CA LEU A 75 5.91 -5.46 0.60
C LEU A 75 7.05 -5.92 1.52
N ALA A 76 6.76 -6.24 2.78
CA ALA A 76 7.73 -6.86 3.69
C ALA A 76 8.17 -8.25 3.21
N ASP A 77 7.22 -9.10 2.82
CA ASP A 77 7.51 -10.46 2.30
C ASP A 77 8.40 -10.42 1.05
N ILE A 78 8.10 -9.52 0.10
CA ILE A 78 8.88 -9.33 -1.14
C ILE A 78 10.31 -8.85 -0.82
N ARG A 79 10.47 -7.94 0.14
CA ARG A 79 11.78 -7.42 0.56
C ARG A 79 12.63 -8.49 1.23
N GLU A 80 12.03 -9.31 2.07
CA GLU A 80 12.71 -10.43 2.72
C GLU A 80 13.24 -11.42 1.66
N GLU A 81 12.39 -11.81 0.70
CA GLU A 81 12.77 -12.73 -0.38
C GLU A 81 13.85 -12.11 -1.30
N MET A 82 13.77 -10.82 -1.62
CA MET A 82 14.81 -10.13 -2.40
C MET A 82 16.15 -10.11 -1.67
N ASN A 83 16.15 -9.88 -0.36
CA ASN A 83 17.37 -9.85 0.44
C ASN A 83 18.00 -11.25 0.50
N TYR A 84 17.18 -12.28 0.71
CA TYR A 84 17.63 -13.67 0.69
C TYR A 84 18.30 -14.05 -0.63
N LYS A 85 17.63 -13.78 -1.77
CA LYS A 85 18.17 -14.06 -3.11
C LYS A 85 19.43 -13.24 -3.45
N GLN A 86 19.53 -12.00 -2.96
CA GLN A 86 20.74 -11.19 -3.13
C GLN A 86 21.92 -11.70 -2.31
N ALA A 87 21.68 -12.20 -1.10
CA ALA A 87 22.71 -12.79 -0.26
C ALA A 87 23.25 -14.10 -0.84
N THR A 88 22.37 -14.97 -1.35
CA THR A 88 22.76 -16.25 -1.99
C THR A 88 23.48 -16.06 -3.33
N ASN A 89 23.09 -15.06 -4.13
CA ASN A 89 23.80 -14.78 -5.39
C ASN A 89 25.22 -14.21 -5.15
N LYS A 90 25.45 -13.54 -4.01
CA LYS A 90 26.78 -13.04 -3.61
C LYS A 90 27.68 -14.12 -3.01
N SER A 91 27.14 -15.20 -2.44
CA SER A 91 27.93 -16.31 -1.89
C SER A 91 28.37 -17.34 -2.94
N ASN A 92 27.74 -17.32 -4.11
CA ASN A 92 28.00 -18.24 -5.23
C ASN A 92 28.88 -17.59 -6.33
N GLN A 93 29.39 -16.38 -6.09
CA GLN A 93 30.42 -15.71 -6.88
C GLN A 93 31.73 -15.68 -6.08
#